data_AF-C4ZK78-F1
#
_entry.id   AF-C4ZK78-F1
#
_cell.length_a   1.000
_cell.length_b   1.000
_cell.length_c   1.000
_cell.angle_alpha   90.00
_cell.angle_beta   90.00
_cell.angle_gamma   90.00
#
_symmetry.space_group_name_H-M   'P 1'
#
loop_
_entity.id
_entity.type
_entity.pdbx_description
1 polymer ?
#
loop_
_entity_poly.entity_id
_entity_poly.type
_entity_poly.pdbx_seq_one_letter_code
_entity_poly.pdbx_strand_id
1 'polypeptide(L)'
;MSHTSHAPAAQPTPPLRIDLAGCTDKAGLLARIATALRFPDWFGHNWDALSDCLCDLSWLPAAAYRLEFLHADALRATAPETFATLCEILDEAGDFWRAEGVGFGHTFIPALPEAPSGAPR
;
A
#
# COMPACT_ATOMS: atom_id res chain seq x y z
N MET A 1 -31.60 -23.83 -16.65
CA MET A 1 -30.29 -23.47 -17.23
C MET A 1 -29.58 -22.63 -16.18
N SER A 2 -28.76 -23.27 -15.34
CA SER A 2 -28.02 -22.58 -14.28
C SER A 2 -26.69 -22.13 -14.87
N HIS A 3 -26.59 -20.87 -15.27
CA HIS A 3 -25.29 -20.27 -15.54
C HIS A 3 -24.68 -19.90 -14.19
N THR A 4 -23.96 -20.85 -13.60
CA THR A 4 -22.98 -20.53 -12.57
C THR A 4 -21.89 -19.73 -13.27
N SER A 5 -21.95 -18.40 -13.17
CA SER A 5 -20.84 -17.53 -13.56
C SER A 5 -19.65 -17.86 -12.67
N HIS A 6 -18.78 -18.75 -13.16
CA HIS A 6 -17.45 -18.92 -12.63
C HIS A 6 -16.71 -17.61 -12.93
N ALA A 7 -16.61 -16.74 -11.93
CA ALA A 7 -15.71 -15.59 -12.02
C ALA A 7 -14.34 -16.13 -12.44
N PRO A 8 -13.72 -15.63 -13.53
CA PRO A 8 -12.41 -16.10 -13.92
C PRO A 8 -11.49 -15.91 -12.73
N ALA A 9 -10.80 -16.98 -12.33
CA ALA A 9 -9.83 -16.93 -11.22
C ALA A 9 -8.97 -15.69 -11.41
N ALA A 10 -9.14 -14.72 -10.50
CA ALA A 10 -8.48 -13.43 -10.58
C ALA A 10 -6.97 -13.70 -10.70
N GLN A 11 -6.39 -13.32 -11.85
CA GLN A 11 -4.96 -13.47 -12.06
C GLN A 11 -4.25 -12.75 -10.91
N PRO A 12 -3.19 -13.33 -10.33
CA PRO A 12 -2.52 -12.71 -9.19
C PRO A 12 -1.99 -11.33 -9.61
N THR A 13 -2.61 -10.26 -9.11
CA THR A 13 -2.12 -8.90 -9.34
C THR A 13 -0.74 -8.76 -8.71
N PRO A 14 0.26 -8.26 -9.44
CA PRO A 14 1.56 -7.98 -8.83
C PRO A 14 1.40 -6.94 -7.71
N PRO A 15 2.15 -7.07 -6.60
CA PRO A 15 2.11 -6.08 -5.54
C PRO A 15 2.64 -4.72 -6.03
N LEU A 16 1.97 -3.66 -5.58
CA LEU A 16 2.42 -2.29 -5.70
C LEU A 16 3.38 -2.01 -4.55
N ARG A 17 4.65 -1.79 -4.87
CA ARG A 17 5.71 -1.59 -3.89
C ARG A 17 5.94 -0.12 -3.64
N ILE A 18 5.93 0.26 -2.37
CA ILE A 18 6.18 1.62 -1.89
C ILE A 18 7.46 1.59 -1.08
N ASP A 19 8.52 2.20 -1.62
CA ASP A 19 9.78 2.32 -0.93
C ASP A 19 9.78 3.55 -0.01
N LEU A 20 9.90 3.30 1.30
CA LEU A 20 9.98 4.33 2.33
C LEU A 20 11.42 4.57 2.82
N ALA A 21 12.43 4.17 2.05
CA ALA A 21 13.82 4.33 2.47
C ALA A 21 14.15 5.82 2.71
N GLY A 22 14.67 6.12 3.89
CA GLY A 22 14.97 7.50 4.32
C GLY A 22 13.74 8.40 4.47
N CYS A 23 12.53 7.83 4.56
CA CYS A 23 11.32 8.59 4.85
C CYS A 23 11.16 8.78 6.35
N THR A 24 11.14 10.02 6.82
CA THR A 24 11.04 10.35 8.25
C THR A 24 9.83 11.20 8.62
N ASP A 25 9.11 11.72 7.62
CA ASP A 25 8.09 12.74 7.79
C ASP A 25 6.88 12.49 6.87
N LYS A 26 5.71 13.02 7.27
CA LYS A 26 4.46 12.92 6.53
C LYS A 26 4.57 13.35 5.07
N ALA A 27 5.21 14.48 4.78
CA ALA A 27 5.32 14.98 3.41
C ALA A 27 6.07 14.00 2.50
N GLY A 28 7.18 13.44 3.00
CA GLY A 28 7.97 12.43 2.30
C GLY A 28 7.22 11.12 2.11
N LEU A 29 6.38 10.74 3.07
CA LEU A 29 5.52 9.55 2.99
C LEU A 29 4.47 9.70 1.88
N LEU A 30 3.73 10.80 1.92
CA LEU A 30 2.66 11.07 0.95
C LEU A 30 3.21 11.15 -0.48
N ALA A 31 4.36 11.79 -0.67
CA ALA A 31 5.01 11.87 -1.98
C ALA A 31 5.44 10.49 -2.51
N ARG A 32 5.98 9.61 -1.65
CA ARG A 32 6.39 8.25 -2.03
C ARG A 32 5.20 7.37 -2.40
N ILE A 33 4.12 7.44 -1.62
CA ILE A 33 2.87 6.72 -1.93
C ILE A 33 2.30 7.21 -3.26
N ALA A 34 2.16 8.53 -3.42
CA ALA A 34 1.64 9.14 -4.64
C ALA A 34 2.45 8.71 -5.88
N THR A 35 3.78 8.67 -5.77
CA THR A 35 4.65 8.21 -6.85
C THR A 35 4.44 6.73 -7.15
N ALA A 36 4.42 5.87 -6.13
CA ALA A 36 4.30 4.42 -6.30
C ALA A 36 2.92 3.99 -6.85
N LEU A 37 1.86 4.67 -6.42
CA LEU A 37 0.48 4.47 -6.88
C LEU A 37 0.11 5.31 -8.11
N ARG A 38 1.07 6.04 -8.68
CA ARG A 38 0.88 6.92 -9.84
C ARG A 38 -0.34 7.85 -9.67
N PHE A 39 -0.44 8.45 -8.48
CA PHE A 39 -1.50 9.40 -8.18
C PHE A 39 -1.46 10.57 -9.17
N PRO A 40 -2.63 11.15 -9.49
CA PRO A 40 -2.72 12.26 -10.42
C PRO A 40 -2.08 13.54 -9.89
N ASP A 41 -1.70 14.45 -10.80
CA ASP A 41 -1.00 15.71 -10.47
C ASP A 41 -1.77 16.65 -9.54
N TRP A 42 -3.09 16.47 -9.42
CA TRP A 42 -3.93 17.25 -8.51
C TRP A 42 -3.89 16.75 -7.05
N PHE A 43 -3.13 15.69 -6.76
CA PHE A 43 -3.02 15.12 -5.42
C PHE A 43 -2.64 16.18 -4.38
N GLY A 44 -3.49 16.37 -3.37
CA GLY A 44 -3.40 17.47 -2.41
C GLY A 44 -2.34 17.31 -1.30
N HIS A 45 -1.49 16.28 -1.34
CA HIS A 45 -0.42 16.02 -0.36
C HIS A 45 -0.86 16.13 1.12
N ASN A 46 -2.07 15.66 1.43
CA ASN A 46 -2.62 15.62 2.78
C ASN A 46 -3.30 14.26 3.05
N TRP A 47 -3.79 14.04 4.28
CA TRP A 47 -4.36 12.75 4.68
C TRP A 47 -5.73 12.47 4.04
N ASP A 48 -6.56 13.49 3.91
CA ASP A 48 -7.88 13.40 3.28
C ASP A 48 -7.72 13.06 1.79
N ALA A 49 -6.82 13.76 1.09
CA ALA A 49 -6.47 13.45 -0.29
C ALA A 49 -5.88 12.03 -0.45
N LEU A 50 -5.12 11.54 0.53
CA LEU A 50 -4.61 10.16 0.50
C LEU A 50 -5.76 9.16 0.61
N SER A 51 -6.68 9.37 1.55
CA SER A 51 -7.85 8.51 1.73
C SER A 51 -8.72 8.47 0.47
N ASP A 52 -9.03 9.64 -0.08
CA ASP A 52 -9.79 9.78 -1.33
C ASP A 52 -9.14 9.02 -2.50
N CYS A 53 -7.84 9.22 -2.73
CA CYS A 53 -7.12 8.52 -3.80
C CYS A 53 -6.94 7.01 -3.54
N LEU A 54 -6.93 6.56 -2.29
CA LEU A 54 -6.88 5.12 -1.99
C LEU A 54 -8.24 4.45 -2.18
N CYS A 55 -9.34 5.18 -2.00
CA CYS A 55 -10.70 4.72 -2.28
C CYS A 55 -11.06 4.88 -3.77
N ASP A 56 -10.43 5.80 -4.50
CA ASP A 56 -10.57 5.95 -5.96
C ASP A 56 -9.26 5.59 -6.67
N LEU A 57 -9.04 4.31 -6.95
CA LEU A 57 -7.90 3.83 -7.75
C LEU A 57 -8.27 3.60 -9.21
N SER A 58 -9.22 4.38 -9.72
CA SER A 58 -9.81 4.22 -11.07
C SER A 58 -8.77 4.30 -12.20
N TRP A 59 -7.62 4.95 -11.99
CA TRP A 59 -6.51 5.02 -12.94
C TRP A 59 -5.56 3.80 -12.90
N LEU A 60 -5.67 2.93 -11.89
CA LEU A 60 -4.94 1.67 -11.76
C LEU A 60 -5.89 0.47 -11.67
N PRO A 61 -6.74 0.20 -12.68
CA PRO A 61 -7.72 -0.85 -12.59
C PRO A 61 -7.06 -2.22 -12.36
N ALA A 62 -7.40 -2.85 -11.23
CA ALA A 62 -6.89 -4.16 -10.84
C ALA A 62 -8.01 -5.04 -10.25
N ALA A 63 -7.86 -6.36 -10.37
CA ALA A 63 -8.80 -7.32 -9.75
C ALA A 63 -8.67 -7.35 -8.21
N ALA A 64 -7.52 -6.94 -7.69
CA ALA A 64 -7.22 -6.77 -6.28
C ALA A 64 -5.95 -5.89 -6.15
N TYR A 65 -5.90 -5.09 -5.10
CA TYR A 65 -4.77 -4.25 -4.73
C TYR A 65 -3.98 -4.88 -3.59
N ARG A 66 -2.65 -5.00 -3.78
CA ARG A 66 -1.72 -5.44 -2.74
C ARG A 66 -0.62 -4.42 -2.61
N LEU A 67 -0.59 -3.71 -1.49
CA LEU A 67 0.41 -2.69 -1.19
C LEU A 67 1.52 -3.30 -0.32
N GLU A 68 2.77 -3.14 -0.74
CA GLU A 68 3.95 -3.59 0.00
C GLU A 68 4.81 -2.38 0.37
N PHE A 69 4.87 -2.04 1.66
CA PHE A 69 5.69 -0.96 2.19
C PHE A 69 7.06 -1.48 2.59
N LEU A 70 8.10 -1.03 1.90
CA LEU A 70 9.50 -1.37 2.16
C LEU A 70 10.14 -0.29 3.03
N HIS A 71 11.10 -0.67 3.89
CA HIS A 71 11.92 0.26 4.67
C HIS A 71 11.14 1.27 5.54
N ALA A 72 9.99 0.87 6.07
CA ALA A 72 9.15 1.71 6.94
C ALA A 72 9.72 1.96 8.36
N ASP A 73 10.84 1.34 8.71
CA ASP A 73 11.43 1.36 10.05
C ASP A 73 11.80 2.78 10.50
N ALA A 74 12.46 3.54 9.62
CA ALA A 74 12.84 4.92 9.89
C ALA A 74 11.62 5.80 10.21
N LEU A 75 10.57 5.72 9.38
CA LEU A 75 9.33 6.46 9.59
C LEU A 75 8.65 6.07 10.90
N ARG A 76 8.61 4.77 11.21
CA ARG A 76 8.00 4.26 12.45
C ARG A 76 8.76 4.75 13.69
N ALA A 77 10.08 4.90 13.59
CA ALA A 77 10.93 5.41 14.67
C ALA A 77 10.84 6.93 14.84
N THR A 78 10.82 7.70 13.74
CA THR A 78 10.84 9.17 13.79
C THR A 78 9.46 9.79 13.92
N ALA A 79 8.43 9.19 13.31
CA ALA A 79 7.08 9.72 13.24
C ALA A 79 6.03 8.62 13.47
N PRO A 80 5.98 8.02 14.68
CA PRO A 80 5.05 6.92 14.99
C PRO A 80 3.57 7.31 14.83
N GLU A 81 3.21 8.57 15.13
CA GLU A 81 1.85 9.08 14.92
C GLU A 81 1.48 9.15 13.43
N THR A 82 2.42 9.58 12.58
CA THR A 82 2.23 9.58 11.12
C THR A 82 2.06 8.17 10.59
N PHE A 83 2.84 7.22 11.10
CA PHE A 83 2.72 5.80 10.75
C PHE A 83 1.38 5.22 11.21
N ALA A 84 0.91 5.56 12.41
CA ALA A 84 -0.38 5.10 12.93
C ALA A 84 -1.54 5.61 12.05
N THR A 85 -1.57 6.91 11.73
CA THR A 85 -2.59 7.48 10.83
C THR A 85 -2.57 6.85 9.44
N LEU A 86 -1.38 6.53 8.89
CA LEU A 86 -1.28 5.80 7.64
C LEU A 86 -1.96 4.43 7.72
N CYS A 87 -1.72 3.67 8.79
CA CYS A 87 -2.34 2.36 8.98
C CYS A 87 -3.88 2.46 9.08
N GLU A 88 -4.40 3.47 9.78
CA GLU A 88 -5.84 3.72 9.86
C GLU A 88 -6.44 3.96 8.48
N ILE A 89 -5.85 4.87 7.69
CA ILE A 89 -6.32 5.17 6.33
C ILE A 89 -6.26 3.93 5.41
N LEU A 90 -5.22 3.10 5.53
CA LEU A 90 -5.09 1.86 4.77
C LEU A 90 -6.14 0.81 5.16
N ASP A 91 -6.53 0.76 6.43
CA ASP A 91 -7.59 -0.13 6.92
C ASP A 91 -8.95 0.33 6.41
N GLU A 92 -9.25 1.64 6.49
CA GLU A 92 -10.48 2.23 5.97
C GLU A 92 -10.63 2.00 4.45
N ALA A 93 -9.56 2.23 3.68
CA ALA A 93 -9.55 1.91 2.26
C ALA A 93 -9.77 0.40 2.01
N GLY A 94 -9.21 -0.45 2.87
CA GLY A 94 -9.43 -1.90 2.83
C GLY A 94 -10.89 -2.29 3.00
N ASP A 95 -11.59 -1.68 3.96
CA ASP A 95 -13.01 -1.92 4.19
C ASP A 95 -13.87 -1.43 3.02
N PHE A 96 -13.55 -0.24 2.48
CA PHE A 96 -14.22 0.31 1.29
C PHE A 96 -14.15 -0.65 0.10
N TRP A 97 -12.95 -1.08 -0.30
CA TRP A 97 -12.79 -1.98 -1.45
C TRP A 97 -13.41 -3.35 -1.20
N ARG A 98 -13.38 -3.84 0.04
CA ARG A 98 -14.04 -5.08 0.42
C ARG A 98 -15.55 -5.00 0.25
N ALA A 99 -16.17 -3.86 0.58
CA ALA A 99 -17.59 -3.60 0.33
C ALA A 99 -17.90 -3.61 -1.18
N GLU A 100 -16.99 -3.10 -2.01
CA GLU A 100 -17.07 -3.15 -3.49
C GLU A 100 -16.74 -4.54 -4.08
N GLY A 101 -16.37 -5.52 -3.25
CA GLY A 101 -16.01 -6.87 -3.68
C GLY A 101 -14.61 -7.00 -4.30
N VAL A 102 -13.75 -5.99 -4.11
CA VAL A 102 -12.36 -5.97 -4.56
C VAL A 102 -11.43 -6.29 -3.39
N GLY A 103 -10.45 -7.16 -3.61
CA GLY A 103 -9.44 -7.45 -2.58
C GLY A 103 -8.51 -6.26 -2.40
N PHE A 104 -8.40 -5.70 -1.21
CA PHE A 104 -7.39 -4.69 -0.86
C PHE A 104 -6.63 -5.15 0.38
N GLY A 105 -5.30 -5.11 0.32
CA GLY A 105 -4.45 -5.49 1.45
C GLY A 105 -3.13 -4.74 1.45
N HIS A 106 -2.59 -4.51 2.64
CA HIS A 106 -1.30 -3.86 2.83
C HIS A 106 -0.39 -4.73 3.72
N THR A 107 0.91 -4.73 3.42
CA THR A 107 1.93 -5.42 4.19
C THR A 107 3.15 -4.52 4.34
N PHE A 108 3.72 -4.49 5.55
CA PHE A 108 5.03 -3.89 5.80
C PHE A 108 6.08 -4.98 5.70
N ILE A 109 6.99 -4.84 4.74
CA ILE A 109 8.09 -5.77 4.54
C ILE A 109 9.22 -5.35 5.48
N PRO A 110 9.58 -6.18 6.48
CA PRO A 110 10.75 -5.89 7.29
C PRO A 110 11.98 -5.89 6.38
N ALA A 111 12.93 -5.00 6.65
CA ALA A 111 14.27 -5.19 6.11
C ALA A 111 14.74 -6.56 6.59
N LEU A 112 14.86 -7.52 5.68
CA LEU A 112 15.40 -8.83 6.03
C LEU A 112 16.69 -8.60 6.83
N PRO A 113 16.88 -9.25 7.99
CA PRO A 113 18.22 -9.32 8.52
C PRO A 113 19.04 -9.99 7.42
N GLU A 114 19.99 -9.25 6.86
CA GLU A 114 21.01 -9.78 5.97
C GLU A 114 21.48 -11.09 6.60
N ALA A 115 21.18 -12.22 5.94
CA ALA A 115 21.52 -13.53 6.50
C ALA A 115 23.00 -13.48 6.89
N PRO A 116 23.39 -13.87 8.13
CA PRO A 116 24.78 -13.82 8.52
C PRO A 116 25.57 -14.67 7.52
N SER A 117 26.35 -14.01 6.65
CA SER A 117 27.33 -14.66 5.80
C SER A 117 28.39 -15.24 6.73
N GLY A 118 28.17 -16.46 7.19
CA GLY A 118 28.98 -17.03 8.26
C GLY A 118 28.57 -18.45 8.63
N ALA A 119 28.42 -19.34 7.64
CA ALA A 119 28.55 -20.77 7.90
C ALA A 119 30.00 -21.18 7.58
N PRO A 120 30.92 -21.27 8.55
CA PRO A 120 32.17 -21.99 8.35
C PRO A 120 31.88 -23.49 8.18
N ARG A 121 32.58 -24.12 7.22
CA ARG A 121 32.50 -25.55 6.87
C ARG A 121 32.91 -26.47 8.01
#